data_AF-A0A0M3J578-F1
#
_entry.id   AF-A0A0M3J578-F1
#
_cell.length_a   1.000
_cell.length_b   1.000
_cell.length_c   1.000
_cell.angle_alpha   90.00
_cell.angle_beta   90.00
_cell.angle_gamma   90.00
#
_symmetry.space_group_name_H-M   'P 1'
#
loop_
_entity.id
_entity.type
_entity.pdbx_description
1 polymer ?
#
loop_
_entity_poly.entity_id
_entity_poly.type
_entity_poly.pdbx_seq_one_letter_code
_entity_poly.pdbx_strand_id
1 'polypeptide(L)' 'MYIHIHISRQEAEDLARRLQVPYVECSAKKRMNVDEAFHELVRLIRKFQQQERQPLDGVDLAVPPKHPGKKKKNCRIQ' A
#
# COMPACT_ATOMS: atom_id res chain seq x y z
N MET A 1 -29.86 14.67 -15.47
CA MET A 1 -28.55 14.29 -16.01
C MET A 1 -27.90 13.32 -15.03
N TYR A 2 -27.89 12.02 -15.34
CA TYR A 2 -27.07 11.06 -14.58
C TYR A 2 -25.74 10.94 -15.30
N ILE A 3 -24.65 11.33 -14.64
CA ILE A 3 -23.29 11.09 -15.13
C ILE A 3 -23.03 9.60 -14.87
N HIS A 4 -22.98 8.82 -15.93
CA HIS A 4 -22.65 7.39 -15.85
C HIS A 4 -21.12 7.25 -15.88
N ILE A 5 -20.48 7.34 -14.71
CA ILE A 5 -19.04 7.12 -14.57
C ILE A 5 -18.82 5.62 -14.44
N HIS A 6 -18.73 4.94 -15.58
CA HIS A 6 -18.43 3.51 -15.65
C HIS A 6 -17.06 3.33 -16.30
N ILE A 7 -16.15 2.66 -15.58
CA ILE A 7 -14.83 2.29 -16.07
C ILE A 7 -14.76 0.77 -16.07
N SER A 8 -14.34 0.17 -17.17
CA SER A 8 -14.15 -1.28 -17.20
C SER A 8 -12.91 -1.68 -16.40
N ARG A 9 -12.92 -2.90 -15.87
CA ARG A 9 -11.76 -3.45 -15.17
C ARG A 9 -10.49 -3.42 -16.03
N GLN A 10 -10.63 -3.75 -17.32
CA GLN A 10 -9.51 -3.76 -18.26
C GLN A 10 -8.88 -2.38 -18.41
N GLU A 11 -9.67 -1.32 -18.53
CA GLU A 11 -9.15 0.05 -18.64
C GLU A 11 -8.39 0.48 -17.39
N ALA A 12 -8.90 0.12 -16.20
CA ALA A 12 -8.24 0.41 -14.93
C ALA A 12 -6.90 -0.35 -14.80
N GLU A 13 -6.89 -1.63 -15.15
CA GLU A 13 -5.68 -2.47 -15.16
C GLU A 13 -4.66 -1.97 -16.20
N ASP A 14 -5.09 -1.58 -17.40
CA ASP A 14 -4.24 -1.02 -18.44
C ASP A 14 -3.57 0.27 -17.99
N LEU A 15 -4.34 1.16 -17.37
CA LEU A 15 -3.80 2.41 -16.83
C LEU A 15 -2.76 2.15 -15.73
N ALA A 16 -3.06 1.24 -14.81
CA ALA A 16 -2.14 0.88 -13.74
C ALA A 16 -0.83 0.30 -14.28
N ARG A 17 -0.90 -0.57 -15.31
CA ARG A 17 0.27 -1.10 -16.01
C ARG A 17 1.11 0.00 -16.65
N ARG A 18 0.48 0.97 -17.33
CA ARG A 18 1.17 2.11 -17.96
C ARG A 18 1.88 2.99 -16.94
N LEU A 19 1.25 3.21 -15.78
CA LEU A 19 1.81 4.00 -14.68
C LEU A 19 2.80 3.21 -13.80
N GLN A 20 2.96 1.91 -14.05
CA GLN A 20 3.76 0.99 -13.23
C GLN A 20 3.39 1.01 -11.74
N VAL A 21 2.09 1.18 -11.44
CA VAL A 21 1.56 1.14 -10.08
C VAL A 21 0.70 -0.11 -9.86
N PRO A 22 0.72 -0.71 -8.66
CA PRO A 22 -0.20 -1.79 -8.31
C PRO A 22 -1.66 -1.31 -8.36
N TYR A 23 -2.56 -2.20 -8.79
CA TYR A 23 -4.00 -1.95 -8.81
C TYR A 23 -4.76 -3.00 -8.01
N VAL A 24 -5.76 -2.55 -7.25
CA VAL A 24 -6.67 -3.41 -6.51
C VAL A 24 -8.08 -2.84 -6.67
N GLU A 25 -8.98 -3.59 -7.32
CA GLU A 25 -10.41 -3.25 -7.35
C GLU A 25 -11.01 -3.51 -5.97
N CYS A 26 -11.72 -2.53 -5.39
CA CYS A 26 -12.29 -2.68 -4.04
C CYS A 26 -13.72 -2.14 -3.96
N SER A 27 -14.48 -2.67 -2.99
CA SER A 27 -15.83 -2.19 -2.69
C SER A 27 -15.98 -2.01 -1.19
N ALA A 28 -15.98 -0.74 -0.75
CA ALA A 28 -16.20 -0.40 0.66
C ALA A 28 -17.55 -0.92 1.16
N LYS A 29 -18.61 -0.81 0.34
CA LYS A 29 -19.95 -1.28 0.70
C LYS A 29 -20.01 -2.80 0.89
N LYS A 30 -19.31 -3.56 0.04
CA LYS A 30 -19.27 -5.03 0.12
C LYS A 30 -18.13 -5.55 1.01
N ARG A 31 -17.34 -4.66 1.62
CA ARG A 31 -16.10 -4.99 2.35
C ARG A 31 -15.14 -5.88 1.54
N MET A 32 -15.09 -5.63 0.23
CA MET A 32 -14.27 -6.41 -0.69
C MET A 32 -12.93 -5.70 -0.92
N ASN A 33 -11.83 -6.43 -0.72
CA ASN A 33 -10.45 -6.02 -0.98
C ASN A 33 -9.98 -4.75 -0.24
N VAL A 34 -10.72 -4.29 0.76
CA VAL A 34 -10.35 -3.13 1.58
C VAL A 34 -9.09 -3.44 2.39
N ASP A 35 -9.09 -4.53 3.15
CA ASP A 35 -7.94 -4.95 3.96
C ASP A 35 -6.71 -5.28 3.11
N GLU A 36 -6.92 -5.97 1.99
CA GLU A 36 -5.83 -6.34 1.09
C GLU A 36 -5.13 -5.09 0.51
N ALA A 37 -5.90 -4.07 0.11
CA ALA A 37 -5.32 -2.82 -0.38
C ALA A 37 -4.42 -2.12 0.66
N PHE A 38 -4.84 -2.10 1.93
CA PHE A 38 -4.02 -1.55 3.02
C PHE A 38 -2.77 -2.40 3.28
N HIS A 39 -2.90 -3.72 3.29
CA HIS A 39 -1.77 -4.62 3.50
C HIS A 39 -0.73 -4.54 2.38
N GLU A 40 -1.16 -4.53 1.12
CA GLU A 40 -0.28 -4.39 -0.03
C GLU A 40 0.52 -3.08 0.02
N LEU A 41 -0.13 -1.96 0.36
CA LEU A 41 0.55 -0.67 0.52
C LEU A 41 1.63 -0.72 1.61
N VAL A 42 1.31 -1.29 2.78
CA VAL A 42 2.29 -1.41 3.88
C VAL A 42 3.45 -2.33 3.49
N ARG A 43 3.18 -3.44 2.79
CA ARG A 43 4.21 -4.34 2.28
C ARG A 43 5.13 -3.60 1.31
N LEU A 44 4.58 -2.80 0.39
CA LEU A 44 5.35 -2.02 -0.57
C LEU A 44 6.27 -1.01 0.12
N ILE A 45 5.75 -0.23 1.08
CA ILE A 45 6.55 0.72 1.86
C ILE A 45 7.70 0.02 2.59
N ARG A 46 7.43 -1.12 3.24
CA ARG A 46 8.45 -1.87 3.96
C ARG A 46 9.53 -2.44 3.04
N LYS A 47 9.15 -2.89 1.83
CA LYS A 47 10.11 -3.38 0.82
C LYS A 47 11.01 -2.24 0.35
N PHE A 48 10.43 -1.09 0.03
CA PHE A 48 11.16 0.11 -0.37
C PHE A 48 12.19 0.54 0.69
N GLN A 49 11.74 0.65 1.95
CA GLN A 49 12.62 0.98 3.09
C GLN A 49 13.73 -0.04 3.35
N GLN A 50 13.55 -1.30 2.96
CA GLN A 50 14.58 -2.35 3.10
C GLN A 50 15.60 -2.26 1.97
N GLN A 51 15.15 -1.97 0.75
CA GLN A 51 16.03 -1.78 -0.41
C GLN A 51 16.91 -0.54 -0.26
N GLU A 52 16.34 0.58 0.22
CA GLU A 52 17.13 1.80 0.51
C GLU A 52 18.08 1.62 1.71
N ARG A 53 17.84 0.62 2.57
CA ARG A 53 18.73 0.28 3.69
C ARG A 53 19.89 -0.63 3.30
N GLN A 54 20.04 -1.01 2.03
CA GLN A 54 21.27 -1.67 1.61
C GLN A 54 22.46 -0.74 1.92
N PRO A 55 23.46 -1.21 2.69
CA PRO A 55 24.50 -0.34 3.18
C PRO A 55 25.37 0.07 1.98
N LEU A 56 25.28 1.34 1.60
CA LEU A 56 26.42 2.01 1.00
C LEU A 56 27.49 2.05 2.10
N ASP A 57 28.41 1.12 2.00
CA ASP A 57 29.74 1.12 2.61
C ASP A 57 29.81 1.30 4.14
N GLY A 58 29.84 0.17 4.85
CA GLY A 58 30.88 -0.08 5.87
C GLY A 58 31.03 0.83 7.09
N VAL A 59 30.06 1.68 7.45
CA VAL A 59 30.10 2.43 8.72
C VAL A 59 29.03 1.91 9.67
N ASP A 60 29.49 1.30 10.77
CA ASP A 60 28.73 1.00 11.99
C ASP A 60 28.09 2.27 12.56
N LEU A 61 26.95 2.67 12.00
CA LEU A 61 26.07 3.67 12.58
C LEU A 61 24.95 2.93 13.29
N ALA A 62 25.03 2.97 14.62
CA ALA A 62 24.06 2.46 15.57
C ALA A 62 22.63 2.68 15.06
N VAL A 63 21.94 1.57 14.82
CA VAL A 63 20.53 1.52 14.45
C VAL A 63 19.72 2.19 15.57
N PRO A 64 18.99 3.30 15.31
CA PRO A 64 18.04 3.80 16.29
C PRO A 64 16.99 2.71 16.54
N PRO A 65 16.63 2.45 17.81
CA PRO A 65 15.83 1.30 18.17
C PRO A 65 14.49 1.34 17.46
N LYS A 66 14.03 0.16 17.02
CA LYS A 66 12.66 -0.09 16.55
C LYS A 66 11.70 0.70 17.45
N HIS A 67 11.08 1.76 16.93
CA HIS A 67 10.08 2.50 17.71
C HIS A 67 9.02 1.49 18.17
N PRO A 68 8.75 1.37 19.48
CA PRO A 68 7.68 0.52 19.96
C PRO A 68 6.40 1.08 19.34
N GLY A 69 5.77 0.29 18.47
CA GLY A 69 4.55 0.71 17.78
C GLY A 69 3.56 1.21 18.81
N LYS A 70 3.25 2.52 18.78
CA LYS A 70 2.17 3.06 19.61
C LYS A 70 0.92 2.28 19.23
N LYS A 71 0.40 1.44 20.14
CA LYS A 71 -0.86 0.73 19.96
C LYS A 71 -1.92 1.80 19.66
N LYS A 72 -2.30 1.94 18.38
CA LYS A 72 -3.43 2.79 18.00
C LYS A 72 -4.65 2.24 18.72
N LYS A 73 -5.27 3.07 19.55
CA LYS A 73 -6.50 2.73 20.25
C LYS A 73 -7.57 2.51 19.18
N ASN A 74 -7.84 1.23 18.93
CA ASN A 74 -8.96 0.67 18.17
C ASN A 74 -9.43 1.48 16.94
N CYS A 75 -8.64 1.46 15.86
CA CYS A 75 -9.21 1.70 14.52
C CYS A 75 -9.60 0.33 13.98
N ARG A 76 -10.81 -0.13 14.33
CA ARG A 76 -11.34 -1.41 13.85
C ARG A 76 -11.67 -1.22 12.37
N ILE A 77 -10.79 -1.73 11.51
CA ILE A 77 -11.12 -2.00 10.11
C ILE A 77 -12.17 -3.11 10.22
N GLN A 78 -13.45 -2.73 10.08
CA GLN A 78 -14.57 -3.66 10.16
C GLN A 78 -14.82 -4.26 8.78
#